data_AF-A0A4Y9XM54-F1
#
_entry.id   AF-A0A4Y9XM54-F1
#
_cell.length_a   1.000
_cell.length_b   1.000
_cell.length_c   1.000
_cell.angle_alpha   90.00
_cell.angle_beta   90.00
_cell.angle_gamma   90.00
#
_symmetry.space_group_name_H-M   'P 1'
#
loop_
_entity.id
_entity.type
_entity.pdbx_description
1 polymer ?
#
loop_
_entity_poly.entity_id
_entity_poly.type
_entity_poly.pdbx_seq_one_letter_code
_entity_poly.pdbx_strand_id
1 'polypeptide(L)'
;MAEKLGGSSYSYSLPTSQQVQANPHLGSAKIAGAFEGVQYKIDNRDSNTMLYMQLQPGYEMLTKPGTLVSMEAGVQVKGKMNFTFKKLFTGGEMTFAHFYGPGEVVVAPVTWGDVAQISMDGSTPWRYGKHAFLACTPGIQMTTKAQSFGKMLFSGNGLFVGEAHGTGILFVHGMGAVIARELQPGEQWIVNNDHLVAWNC
;
A
#
# COMPACT_ATOMS: atom_id res chain seq x y z
N MET A 1 -63.23 7.29 3.08
CA MET A 1 -62.95 6.07 3.86
C MET A 1 -61.52 5.69 3.54
N ALA A 2 -60.62 5.71 4.53
CA ALA A 2 -59.18 5.53 4.32
C ALA A 2 -58.68 4.43 5.26
N GLU A 3 -57.98 3.44 4.71
CA GLU A 3 -57.50 2.28 5.47
C GLU A 3 -56.00 2.41 5.73
N LYS A 4 -55.61 2.16 6.98
CA LYS A 4 -54.30 2.52 7.53
C LYS A 4 -53.50 1.25 7.77
N LEU A 5 -52.59 0.91 6.85
CA LEU A 5 -51.67 -0.21 7.03
C LEU A 5 -50.74 0.06 8.21
N GLY A 6 -50.69 -0.89 9.16
CA GLY A 6 -49.98 -0.73 10.42
C GLY A 6 -48.47 -0.78 10.26
N GLY A 7 -47.78 0.25 10.76
CA GLY A 7 -46.33 0.27 10.86
C GLY A 7 -45.83 -0.51 12.08
N SER A 8 -45.39 -1.74 11.89
CA SER A 8 -44.61 -2.47 12.90
C SER A 8 -43.21 -1.87 13.00
N SER A 9 -42.93 -1.17 14.09
CA SER A 9 -41.61 -0.59 14.37
C SER A 9 -40.62 -1.68 14.77
N TYR A 10 -39.81 -2.15 13.83
CA TYR A 10 -38.65 -3.00 14.13
C TYR A 10 -37.52 -2.16 14.72
N SER A 11 -37.39 -2.18 16.05
CA SER A 11 -36.26 -1.58 16.75
C SER A 11 -35.03 -2.49 16.62
N TYR A 12 -34.18 -2.20 15.63
CA TYR A 12 -32.83 -2.76 15.57
C TYR A 12 -31.97 -2.10 16.65
N SER A 13 -31.83 -2.76 17.80
CA SER A 13 -30.74 -2.45 18.73
C SER A 13 -29.43 -2.91 18.10
N LEU A 14 -28.65 -1.95 17.58
CA LEU A 14 -27.24 -2.22 17.25
C LEU A 14 -26.55 -2.75 18.52
N PRO A 15 -25.85 -3.89 18.48
CA PRO A 15 -24.99 -4.28 19.59
C PRO A 15 -24.00 -3.14 19.81
N THR A 16 -23.80 -2.75 21.08
CA THR A 16 -22.86 -1.68 21.43
C THR A 16 -21.50 -2.06 20.88
N SER A 17 -21.11 -1.44 19.77
CA SER A 17 -19.75 -1.57 19.28
C SER A 17 -18.86 -1.07 20.39
N GLN A 18 -17.99 -1.94 20.91
CA GLN A 18 -16.78 -1.46 21.56
C GLN A 18 -16.16 -0.52 20.54
N GLN A 19 -16.12 0.77 20.89
CA GLN A 19 -15.44 1.75 20.05
C GLN A 19 -13.97 1.36 20.09
N VAL A 20 -13.54 0.60 19.07
CA VAL A 20 -12.15 0.51 18.68
C VAL A 20 -11.80 1.93 18.25
N GLN A 21 -11.42 2.76 19.23
CA GLN A 21 -10.89 4.08 18.98
C GLN A 21 -9.65 3.86 18.13
N ALA A 22 -9.76 4.21 16.84
CA ALA A 22 -8.59 4.37 15.99
C ALA A 22 -7.72 5.42 16.70
N ASN A 23 -6.66 4.96 17.37
CA ASN A 23 -5.82 5.83 18.18
C ASN A 23 -5.09 6.78 17.22
N PRO A 24 -5.43 8.09 17.18
CA PRO A 24 -4.91 9.00 16.16
C PRO A 24 -3.39 9.18 16.29
N HIS A 25 -2.82 8.86 17.46
CA HIS A 25 -1.38 8.94 17.71
C HIS A 25 -0.56 7.83 17.01
N LEU A 26 -1.17 6.80 16.40
CA LEU A 26 -0.45 5.91 15.49
C LEU A 26 -0.09 6.57 14.15
N GLY A 27 -0.78 7.66 13.77
CA GLY A 27 -0.58 8.32 12.47
C GLY A 27 0.78 9.03 12.34
N SER A 28 1.36 9.50 13.44
CA SER A 28 2.65 10.22 13.44
C SER A 28 3.81 9.46 14.09
N ALA A 29 3.56 8.26 14.64
CA ALA A 29 4.58 7.46 15.30
C ALA A 29 5.66 7.01 14.30
N LYS A 30 6.93 7.21 14.64
CA LYS A 30 8.06 6.68 13.85
C LYS A 30 8.00 5.16 13.87
N ILE A 31 8.02 4.53 12.69
CA ILE A 31 8.08 3.07 12.56
C ILE A 31 9.51 2.73 12.13
N ALA A 32 10.15 1.76 12.80
CA ALA A 32 11.45 1.26 12.40
C ALA A 32 11.47 -0.26 12.51
N GLY A 33 12.28 -0.91 11.67
CA GLY A 33 12.42 -2.35 11.68
C GLY A 33 13.57 -2.82 10.80
N ALA A 34 13.71 -4.13 10.69
CA ALA A 34 14.70 -4.78 9.85
C ALA A 34 14.11 -6.04 9.20
N PHE A 35 14.62 -6.38 8.02
CA PHE A 35 14.32 -7.62 7.32
C PHE A 35 15.55 -8.02 6.51
N GLU A 36 16.10 -9.21 6.76
CA GLU A 36 17.30 -9.73 6.09
C GLU A 36 18.45 -8.70 6.00
N GLY A 37 18.72 -8.18 4.81
CA GLY A 37 19.78 -7.22 4.52
C GLY A 37 19.36 -5.75 4.47
N VAL A 38 18.14 -5.40 4.92
CA VAL A 38 17.68 -4.00 5.03
C VAL A 38 17.24 -3.67 6.46
N GLN A 39 17.72 -2.52 6.96
CA GLN A 39 17.10 -1.82 8.09
C GLN A 39 16.32 -0.63 7.53
N TYR A 40 15.14 -0.34 8.06
CA TYR A 40 14.29 0.73 7.55
C TYR A 40 13.68 1.58 8.66
N LYS A 41 13.34 2.82 8.30
CA LYS A 41 12.64 3.78 9.15
C LYS A 41 11.62 4.55 8.31
N ILE A 42 10.40 4.66 8.81
CA ILE A 42 9.33 5.52 8.32
C ILE A 42 9.23 6.70 9.30
N ASP A 43 9.55 7.89 8.81
CA ASP A 43 9.69 9.13 9.59
C ASP A 43 9.03 10.31 8.87
N ASN A 44 8.99 11.50 9.48
CA ASN A 44 8.40 12.72 8.89
C ASN A 44 6.89 12.59 8.58
N ARG A 45 6.21 11.71 9.32
CA ARG A 45 4.77 11.39 9.18
C ARG A 45 3.83 12.54 9.59
N ASP A 46 4.39 13.61 10.13
CA ASP A 46 3.73 14.88 10.44
C ASP A 46 3.65 15.85 9.24
N SER A 47 4.33 15.54 8.14
CA SER A 47 4.51 16.44 7.00
C SER A 47 4.40 15.71 5.65
N ASN A 48 5.50 15.11 5.17
CA ASN A 48 5.47 14.16 4.06
C ASN A 48 6.37 12.98 4.42
N THR A 49 5.78 11.79 4.48
CA THR A 49 6.44 10.63 5.06
C THR A 49 7.61 10.16 4.20
N MET A 50 8.77 9.96 4.83
CA MET A 50 9.97 9.46 4.17
C MET A 50 10.31 8.05 4.67
N LEU A 51 10.60 7.16 3.72
CA LEU A 51 11.09 5.81 3.94
C LEU A 51 12.61 5.78 3.72
N TYR A 52 13.33 5.67 4.82
CA TYR A 52 14.78 5.49 4.87
C TYR A 52 15.09 3.98 4.88
N MET A 53 16.04 3.54 4.07
CA MET A 53 16.42 2.13 3.91
C MET A 53 17.94 1.99 3.88
N GLN A 54 18.54 1.46 4.96
CA GLN A 54 19.95 1.12 5.01
C GLN A 54 20.16 -0.28 4.45
N LEU A 55 20.86 -0.37 3.32
CA LEU A 55 21.10 -1.63 2.60
C LEU A 55 22.47 -2.22 2.94
N GLN A 56 22.50 -3.52 3.23
CA GLN A 56 23.73 -4.32 3.30
C GLN A 56 24.36 -4.49 1.90
N PRO A 57 25.69 -4.77 1.80
CA PRO A 57 26.35 -5.01 0.52
C PRO A 57 25.62 -6.02 -0.36
N GLY A 58 25.21 -5.62 -1.56
CA GLY A 58 24.51 -6.46 -2.52
C GLY A 58 23.03 -6.75 -2.23
N TYR A 59 22.47 -6.34 -1.08
CA TYR A 59 21.03 -6.48 -0.82
C TYR A 59 20.23 -5.52 -1.70
N GLU A 60 19.14 -6.00 -2.26
CA GLU A 60 18.30 -5.27 -3.22
C GLU A 60 17.06 -4.66 -2.55
N MET A 61 16.65 -3.48 -3.00
CA MET A 61 15.29 -2.96 -2.78
C MET A 61 14.67 -2.52 -4.11
N LEU A 62 13.41 -2.91 -4.32
CA LEU A 62 12.62 -2.51 -5.47
C LEU A 62 11.74 -1.33 -5.07
N THR A 63 11.69 -0.30 -5.90
CA THR A 63 10.96 0.94 -5.61
C THR A 63 10.18 1.42 -6.82
N LYS A 64 9.17 2.27 -6.57
CA LYS A 64 8.43 2.97 -7.61
C LYS A 64 9.34 4.02 -8.28
N PRO A 65 9.51 3.99 -9.61
CA PRO A 65 10.31 5.00 -10.32
C PRO A 65 9.86 6.42 -10.01
N GLY A 66 10.82 7.33 -9.81
CA GLY A 66 10.56 8.74 -9.49
C GLY A 66 10.26 9.07 -8.03
N THR A 67 10.37 8.09 -7.10
CA THR A 67 10.21 8.32 -5.65
C THR A 67 11.51 8.56 -4.88
N LEU A 68 12.67 8.44 -5.54
CA LEU A 68 13.99 8.67 -4.94
C LEU A 68 14.14 10.13 -4.47
N VAL A 69 14.50 10.30 -3.20
CA VAL A 69 14.87 11.59 -2.59
C VAL A 69 16.40 11.73 -2.55
N SER A 70 17.08 10.73 -2.00
CA SER A 70 18.55 10.70 -1.87
C SER A 70 19.07 9.28 -1.74
N MET A 71 20.35 9.07 -2.03
CA MET A 71 21.06 7.81 -1.76
C MET A 71 22.53 8.10 -1.48
N GLU A 72 23.18 7.23 -0.70
CA GLU A 72 24.63 7.27 -0.53
C GLU A 72 25.38 6.82 -1.79
N ALA A 73 26.62 7.31 -1.97
CA ALA A 73 27.43 7.03 -3.15
C ALA A 73 27.83 5.54 -3.33
N GLY A 74 27.67 4.71 -2.29
CA GLY A 74 27.89 3.26 -2.36
C GLY A 74 26.75 2.48 -3.02
N VAL A 75 25.55 3.06 -3.10
CA VAL A 75 24.36 2.41 -3.64
C VAL A 75 24.44 2.32 -5.16
N GLN A 76 24.30 1.11 -5.70
CA GLN A 76 24.20 0.89 -7.14
C GLN A 76 22.74 0.92 -7.58
N VAL A 77 22.44 1.72 -8.60
CA VAL A 77 21.13 1.69 -9.28
C VAL A 77 21.26 0.78 -10.50
N LYS A 78 20.47 -0.32 -10.56
CA LYS A 78 20.35 -1.11 -11.79
C LYS A 78 18.94 -0.98 -12.33
N GLY A 79 18.85 -0.55 -13.58
CA GLY A 79 17.61 -0.50 -14.32
C GLY A 79 17.95 -0.38 -15.79
N LYS A 80 17.47 -1.33 -16.60
CA LYS A 80 17.44 -1.14 -18.05
C LYS A 80 16.39 -0.08 -18.35
N MET A 81 16.78 1.19 -18.25
CA MET A 81 16.01 2.34 -18.72
C MET A 81 16.01 2.36 -20.26
N ASN A 82 15.53 1.26 -20.86
CA ASN A 82 15.16 1.20 -22.25
C ASN A 82 13.93 2.09 -22.40
N PHE A 83 14.16 3.38 -22.67
CA PHE A 83 13.18 4.38 -23.10
C PHE A 83 12.56 4.04 -24.48
N THR A 84 12.26 2.77 -24.72
CA THR A 84 11.42 2.36 -25.82
C THR A 84 10.00 2.80 -25.49
N PHE A 85 9.60 3.97 -26.00
CA PHE A 85 8.27 4.56 -25.84
C PHE A 85 7.12 3.54 -26.05
N LYS A 86 7.34 2.48 -26.86
CA LYS A 86 6.42 1.33 -27.00
C LYS A 86 5.99 0.69 -25.67
N LYS A 87 6.87 0.54 -24.67
CA LYS A 87 6.49 -0.05 -23.36
C LYS A 87 5.59 0.87 -22.52
N LEU A 88 5.59 2.18 -22.79
CA LEU A 88 4.66 3.13 -22.17
C LEU A 88 3.20 2.87 -22.60
N PHE A 89 3.00 2.23 -23.76
CA PHE A 89 1.68 1.89 -24.31
C PHE A 89 1.21 0.45 -24.00
N THR A 90 2.07 -0.44 -23.48
CA THR A 90 1.71 -1.85 -23.26
C THR A 90 0.96 -2.12 -21.95
N GLY A 91 0.79 -1.12 -21.07
CA GLY A 91 -0.21 -1.11 -20.00
C GLY A 91 -0.18 -2.22 -18.93
N GLY A 92 0.82 -3.11 -18.92
CA GLY A 92 0.75 -4.37 -18.17
C GLY A 92 2.05 -4.90 -17.54
N GLU A 93 3.18 -4.21 -17.67
CA GLU A 93 4.40 -4.53 -16.90
C GLU A 93 4.66 -3.45 -15.86
N MET A 94 4.72 -3.85 -14.58
CA MET A 94 5.14 -2.97 -13.49
C MET A 94 6.64 -2.68 -13.63
N THR A 95 6.99 -1.40 -13.77
CA THR A 95 8.39 -0.95 -13.84
C THR A 95 8.88 -0.58 -12.44
N PHE A 96 10.03 -1.12 -12.04
CA PHE A 96 10.69 -0.82 -10.76
C PHE A 96 12.04 -0.13 -10.98
N ALA A 97 12.44 0.69 -10.03
CA ALA A 97 13.83 1.11 -9.87
C ALA A 97 14.48 0.23 -8.79
N HIS A 98 15.58 -0.44 -9.13
CA HIS A 98 16.27 -1.37 -8.24
C HIS A 98 17.52 -0.70 -7.67
N PHE A 99 17.62 -0.67 -6.34
CA PHE A 99 18.77 -0.18 -5.60
C PHE A 99 19.46 -1.36 -4.92
N TYR A 100 20.80 -1.40 -4.99
CA TYR A 100 21.62 -2.42 -4.35
C TYR A 100 22.60 -1.75 -3.39
N GLY A 101 22.70 -2.25 -2.17
CA GLY A 101 23.66 -1.76 -1.18
C GLY A 101 25.13 -2.07 -1.53
N PRO A 102 26.08 -1.51 -0.76
CA PRO A 102 25.86 -0.90 0.55
C PRO A 102 25.47 0.57 0.51
N GLY A 103 24.58 0.97 1.42
CA GLY A 103 24.33 2.38 1.73
C GLY A 103 22.86 2.70 2.02
N GLU A 104 22.59 3.93 2.45
CA GLU A 104 21.23 4.44 2.63
C GLU A 104 20.58 4.81 1.29
N VAL A 105 19.29 4.47 1.15
CA VAL A 105 18.37 4.96 0.12
C VAL A 105 17.15 5.56 0.81
N VAL A 106 16.79 6.78 0.44
CA VAL A 106 15.60 7.48 0.94
C VAL A 106 14.62 7.66 -0.20
N VAL A 107 13.39 7.19 -0.02
CA VAL A 107 12.28 7.38 -0.96
C VAL A 107 11.08 8.04 -0.26
N ALA A 108 10.30 8.79 -1.03
CA ALA A 108 9.08 9.45 -0.55
C ALA A 108 7.94 9.30 -1.56
N PRO A 109 6.67 9.26 -1.09
CA PRO A 109 5.50 9.41 -1.94
C PRO A 109 5.56 10.71 -2.77
N VAL A 110 5.17 10.62 -4.05
CA VAL A 110 5.02 11.78 -4.94
C VAL A 110 3.77 12.63 -4.62
N THR A 111 2.89 12.13 -3.76
CA THR A 111 1.68 12.78 -3.25
C THR A 111 1.81 12.95 -1.75
N TRP A 112 1.33 14.06 -1.19
CA TRP A 112 1.37 14.27 0.26
C TRP A 112 0.59 13.19 1.01
N GLY A 113 1.24 12.57 1.98
CA GLY A 113 0.61 11.59 2.84
C GLY A 113 1.61 10.69 3.56
N ASP A 114 1.16 9.46 3.78
CA ASP A 114 1.72 8.57 4.77
C ASP A 114 1.99 7.17 4.23
N VAL A 115 2.98 6.49 4.82
CA VAL A 115 3.49 5.19 4.38
C VAL A 115 3.20 4.15 5.44
N ALA A 116 2.52 3.07 5.02
CA ALA A 116 2.32 1.88 5.83
C ALA A 116 3.30 0.78 5.43
N GLN A 117 3.75 0.03 6.43
CA GLN A 117 4.54 -1.18 6.30
C GLN A 117 3.62 -2.40 6.40
N ILE A 118 3.83 -3.39 5.53
CA ILE A 118 3.11 -4.65 5.52
C ILE A 118 4.15 -5.77 5.52
N SER A 119 4.25 -6.51 6.62
CA SER A 119 5.00 -7.77 6.69
C SER A 119 4.19 -8.87 6.01
N MET A 120 4.81 -9.58 5.06
CA MET A 120 4.21 -10.70 4.35
C MET A 120 5.03 -11.96 4.64
N ASP A 121 4.37 -13.00 5.14
CA ASP A 121 4.96 -14.32 5.41
C ASP A 121 4.93 -15.22 4.15
N GLY A 122 4.08 -14.91 3.18
CA GLY A 122 3.82 -15.69 1.97
C GLY A 122 2.53 -16.53 2.03
N SER A 123 1.80 -16.54 3.15
CA SER A 123 0.55 -17.30 3.30
C SER A 123 -0.62 -16.66 2.56
N THR A 124 -0.77 -15.34 2.69
CA THR A 124 -1.91 -14.57 2.19
C THR A 124 -1.45 -13.44 1.27
N PRO A 125 -1.99 -13.33 0.04
CA PRO A 125 -1.64 -12.23 -0.86
C PRO A 125 -2.28 -10.91 -0.41
N TRP A 126 -1.58 -9.82 -0.65
CA TRP A 126 -2.08 -8.46 -0.38
C TRP A 126 -2.51 -7.78 -1.68
N ARG A 127 -3.64 -7.08 -1.64
CA ARG A 127 -4.11 -6.21 -2.72
C ARG A 127 -3.86 -4.76 -2.36
N TYR A 128 -3.55 -3.94 -3.34
CA TYR A 128 -3.34 -2.52 -3.16
C TYR A 128 -3.88 -1.71 -4.35
N GLY A 129 -4.30 -0.48 -4.09
CA GLY A 129 -4.79 0.43 -5.12
C GLY A 129 -3.68 0.81 -6.11
N LYS A 130 -4.03 1.00 -7.40
CA LYS A 130 -3.14 1.31 -8.53
C LYS A 130 -1.90 2.18 -8.23
N HIS A 131 -2.05 3.20 -7.40
CA HIS A 131 -1.01 4.19 -7.13
C HIS A 131 -0.29 4.01 -5.80
N ALA A 132 -0.77 3.10 -4.93
CA ALA A 132 -0.34 2.93 -3.55
C ALA A 132 1.05 2.28 -3.38
N PHE A 133 1.57 1.52 -4.35
CA PHE A 133 2.91 0.94 -4.25
C PHE A 133 3.99 2.04 -4.06
N LEU A 134 4.91 1.85 -3.11
CA LEU A 134 6.10 2.68 -2.90
C LEU A 134 7.39 1.87 -3.06
N ALA A 135 7.54 0.78 -2.30
CA ALA A 135 8.73 -0.08 -2.33
C ALA A 135 8.43 -1.51 -1.83
N CYS A 136 9.30 -2.48 -2.14
CA CYS A 136 9.28 -3.79 -1.53
C CYS A 136 10.67 -4.47 -1.52
N THR A 137 10.83 -5.44 -0.63
CA THR A 137 11.96 -6.37 -0.60
C THR A 137 11.89 -7.38 -1.75
N PRO A 138 13.01 -7.96 -2.23
CA PRO A 138 13.06 -8.80 -3.44
C PRO A 138 12.23 -10.10 -3.37
N GLY A 139 11.88 -10.59 -2.18
CA GLY A 139 10.97 -11.74 -2.02
C GLY A 139 9.50 -11.47 -2.39
N ILE A 140 9.13 -10.21 -2.64
CA ILE A 140 7.76 -9.79 -2.97
C ILE A 140 7.57 -9.67 -4.49
N GLN A 141 6.64 -10.45 -5.03
CA GLN A 141 6.26 -10.45 -6.44
C GLN A 141 4.97 -9.65 -6.65
N MET A 142 4.96 -8.80 -7.69
CA MET A 142 3.86 -7.88 -8.01
C MET A 142 3.16 -8.31 -9.31
N THR A 143 1.84 -8.45 -9.30
CA THR A 143 1.04 -8.63 -10.52
C THR A 143 -0.04 -7.55 -10.64
N THR A 144 -0.40 -7.16 -11.85
CA THR A 144 -1.55 -6.27 -12.10
C THR A 144 -2.72 -7.09 -12.62
N LYS A 145 -3.81 -7.16 -11.86
CA LYS A 145 -5.06 -7.75 -12.33
C LYS A 145 -6.01 -6.63 -12.72
N ALA A 146 -6.22 -6.44 -14.02
CA ALA A 146 -7.36 -5.68 -14.49
C ALA A 146 -8.63 -6.38 -14.01
N GLN A 147 -9.42 -5.74 -13.14
CA GLN A 147 -10.75 -6.25 -12.77
C GLN A 147 -11.57 -6.41 -14.05
N SER A 148 -12.18 -7.58 -14.25
CA SER A 148 -12.86 -7.93 -15.49
C SER A 148 -13.83 -6.83 -15.93
N PHE A 149 -13.75 -6.46 -17.21
CA PHE A 149 -14.44 -5.31 -17.83
C PHE A 149 -15.93 -5.18 -17.44
N GLY A 150 -16.61 -6.31 -17.22
CA GLY A 150 -18.00 -6.35 -16.75
C GLY A 150 -18.23 -5.72 -15.36
N LYS A 151 -17.33 -5.86 -14.38
CA LYS A 151 -17.48 -5.20 -13.06
C LYS A 151 -17.23 -3.70 -13.13
N MET A 152 -16.31 -3.27 -14.00
CA MET A 152 -15.94 -1.86 -14.20
C MET A 152 -17.12 -1.02 -14.74
N LEU A 153 -17.97 -1.61 -15.59
CA LEU A 153 -19.16 -0.94 -16.13
C LEU A 153 -20.30 -0.73 -15.12
N PHE A 154 -20.33 -1.49 -14.01
CA PHE A 154 -21.39 -1.38 -13.00
C PHE A 154 -20.97 -0.66 -11.70
N SER A 155 -19.67 -0.43 -11.46
CA SER A 155 -19.20 0.30 -10.27
C SER A 155 -18.84 1.77 -10.50
N GLY A 156 -18.85 2.26 -11.75
CA GLY A 156 -18.48 3.64 -12.13
C GLY A 156 -16.98 3.93 -12.05
N ASN A 157 -16.35 3.58 -10.93
CA ASN A 157 -14.92 3.68 -10.69
C ASN A 157 -14.30 2.27 -10.78
N GLY A 158 -13.66 1.96 -11.91
CA GLY A 158 -12.94 0.71 -12.09
C GLY A 158 -11.68 0.66 -11.21
N LEU A 159 -11.75 -0.06 -10.09
CA LEU A 159 -10.61 -0.20 -9.19
C LEU A 159 -9.51 -1.04 -9.85
N PHE A 160 -8.45 -0.38 -10.31
CA PHE A 160 -7.22 -1.05 -10.73
C PHE A 160 -6.48 -1.54 -9.48
N VAL A 161 -6.28 -2.86 -9.39
CA VAL A 161 -5.70 -3.53 -8.22
C VAL A 161 -4.37 -4.18 -8.61
N GLY A 162 -3.31 -3.83 -7.88
CA GLY A 162 -2.09 -4.64 -7.81
C GLY A 162 -2.26 -5.74 -6.76
N GLU A 163 -1.80 -6.96 -7.06
CA GLU A 163 -1.83 -8.10 -6.14
C GLU A 163 -0.40 -8.60 -5.87
N ALA A 164 -0.04 -8.65 -4.60
CA ALA A 164 1.27 -8.91 -4.01
C ALA A 164 1.35 -10.32 -3.44
N HIS A 165 2.43 -11.03 -3.73
CA HIS A 165 2.65 -12.41 -3.29
C HIS A 165 4.10 -12.60 -2.81
N GLY A 166 4.34 -13.59 -1.96
CA GLY A 166 5.67 -13.95 -1.45
C GLY A 166 5.95 -13.43 -0.05
N THR A 167 7.20 -13.63 0.38
CA THR A 167 7.67 -13.35 1.75
C THR A 167 8.56 -12.12 1.75
N GLY A 168 8.38 -11.21 2.70
CA GLY A 168 9.14 -9.96 2.75
C GLY A 168 8.36 -8.79 3.34
N ILE A 169 8.77 -7.58 2.97
CA ILE A 169 8.09 -6.33 3.32
C ILE A 169 7.61 -5.62 2.06
N LEU A 170 6.34 -5.22 2.10
CA LEU A 170 5.71 -4.31 1.16
C LEU A 170 5.48 -2.95 1.85
N PHE A 171 5.91 -1.87 1.20
CA PHE A 171 5.63 -0.49 1.60
C PHE A 171 4.61 0.13 0.65
N VAL A 172 3.49 0.58 1.21
CA VAL A 172 2.41 1.26 0.49
C VAL A 172 2.20 2.67 1.03
N HIS A 173 1.72 3.58 0.20
CA HIS A 173 1.40 4.95 0.60
C HIS A 173 -0.07 5.31 0.30
N GLY A 174 -0.64 6.16 1.15
CA GLY A 174 -1.94 6.78 0.96
C GLY A 174 -1.80 8.30 0.87
N MET A 175 -2.83 8.97 0.33
CA MET A 175 -2.93 10.43 0.39
C MET A 175 -3.49 10.86 1.75
N GLY A 176 -2.78 11.74 2.46
CA GLY A 176 -3.04 12.02 3.87
C GLY A 176 -2.60 10.86 4.79
N ALA A 177 -3.17 10.80 6.01
CA ALA A 177 -2.81 9.80 7.01
C ALA A 177 -3.34 8.40 6.64
N VAL A 178 -2.56 7.35 6.92
CA VAL A 178 -2.97 5.95 6.72
C VAL A 178 -3.38 5.34 8.06
N ILE A 179 -4.58 4.75 8.11
CA ILE A 179 -5.06 3.98 9.24
C ILE A 179 -5.03 2.47 8.92
N ALA A 180 -4.57 1.66 9.86
CA ALA A 180 -4.61 0.22 9.79
C ALA A 180 -5.77 -0.32 10.67
N ARG A 181 -6.46 -1.35 10.20
CA ARG A 181 -7.50 -2.06 10.97
C ARG A 181 -7.48 -3.53 10.63
N GLU A 182 -7.44 -4.36 11.66
CA GLU A 182 -7.74 -5.79 11.58
C GLU A 182 -9.24 -5.99 11.80
N LEU A 183 -9.89 -6.77 10.95
CA LEU A 183 -11.32 -7.08 11.04
C LEU A 183 -11.53 -8.44 11.70
N GLN A 184 -12.42 -8.50 12.69
CA GLN A 184 -12.80 -9.76 13.32
C GLN A 184 -13.68 -10.62 12.37
N PRO A 185 -13.79 -11.94 12.60
CA PRO A 185 -14.64 -12.80 11.79
C PRO A 185 -16.09 -12.30 11.71
N GLY A 186 -16.55 -11.96 10.51
CA GLY A 186 -17.88 -11.41 10.25
C GLY A 186 -18.03 -9.89 10.44
N GLU A 187 -16.97 -9.19 10.86
CA GLU A 187 -16.95 -7.73 10.91
C GLU A 187 -16.92 -7.13 9.50
N GLN A 188 -17.68 -6.06 9.28
CA GLN A 188 -17.73 -5.33 8.01
C GLN A 188 -17.28 -3.89 8.21
N TRP A 189 -16.46 -3.40 7.28
CA TRP A 189 -16.02 -2.01 7.25
C TRP A 189 -16.18 -1.45 5.84
N ILE A 190 -17.04 -0.43 5.71
CA ILE A 190 -17.37 0.19 4.41
C ILE A 190 -16.37 1.32 4.17
N VAL A 191 -15.55 1.18 3.13
CA VAL A 191 -14.51 2.14 2.75
C VAL A 191 -14.79 2.63 1.34
N ASN A 192 -14.61 3.93 1.08
CA ASN A 192 -14.63 4.45 -0.29
C ASN A 192 -13.39 3.91 -1.04
N ASN A 193 -13.59 3.37 -2.24
CA ASN A 193 -12.53 2.85 -3.11
C ASN A 193 -11.35 3.81 -3.28
N ASP A 194 -11.60 5.12 -3.35
CA ASP A 194 -10.56 6.14 -3.54
C ASP A 194 -9.67 6.37 -2.29
N HIS A 195 -10.08 5.82 -1.14
CA HIS A 195 -9.34 5.84 0.12
C HIS A 195 -8.81 4.45 0.56
N LEU A 196 -9.06 3.40 -0.22
CA LEU A 196 -8.61 2.04 0.11
C LEU A 196 -7.18 1.82 -0.38
N VAL A 197 -6.21 1.89 0.55
CA VAL A 197 -4.77 1.77 0.24
C VAL A 197 -4.38 0.33 -0.07
N ALA A 198 -4.57 -0.58 0.89
CA ALA A 198 -4.23 -2.00 0.78
C ALA A 198 -5.11 -2.88 1.69
N TRP A 199 -5.32 -4.14 1.31
CA TRP A 199 -6.11 -5.13 2.05
C TRP A 199 -5.74 -6.57 1.68
N ASN A 200 -5.99 -7.51 2.58
CA ASN A 200 -5.96 -8.95 2.34
C ASN A 200 -7.33 -9.58 2.65
N CYS A 201 -7.53 -10.83 2.23
CA CYS A 201 -8.70 -11.66 2.54
C CYS A 201 -8.39 -13.15 2.31
#